data_AF-A0A4P6QB18-F1
#
_entry.id   AF-A0A4P6QB18-F1
#
_cell.length_a   1.000
_cell.length_b   1.000
_cell.length_c   1.000
_cell.angle_alpha   90.00
_cell.angle_beta   90.00
_cell.angle_gamma   90.00
#
_symmetry.space_group_name_H-M   'P 1'
#
loop_
_entity.id
_entity.type
_entity.pdbx_description
1 polymer ?
#
loop_
_entity_poly.entity_id
_entity_poly.type
_entity_poly.pdbx_seq_one_letter_code
_entity_poly.pdbx_strand_id
1 'polypeptide(L)'
;MTHLNAGEHAARVMQREAERRGIALEPETDAARPGDMPAELLPWSCRVAGKGWCVFAALDPVGEITTPAERDFLPLPQVLANSWQILGGTGSVRVSTAPR
;
A
#
# COMPACT_ATOMS: atom_id res chain seq x y z
N MET A 1 -23.89 10.89 5.34
CA MET A 1 -22.54 10.32 5.52
C MET A 1 -22.20 9.59 4.24
N THR A 2 -21.23 10.10 3.47
CA THR A 2 -20.78 9.42 2.25
C THR A 2 -20.00 8.18 2.69
N HIS A 3 -20.54 6.99 2.44
CA HIS A 3 -19.75 5.76 2.53
C HIS A 3 -18.69 5.84 1.44
N LEU A 4 -17.45 6.14 1.81
CA LEU A 4 -16.32 5.95 0.91
C LEU A 4 -16.23 4.46 0.60
N ASN A 5 -16.12 4.11 -0.68
CA ASN A 5 -15.77 2.74 -1.01
C ASN A 5 -14.34 2.46 -0.51
N ALA A 6 -13.99 1.19 -0.28
CA ALA A 6 -12.72 0.83 0.35
C ALA A 6 -11.48 1.40 -0.38
N GLY A 7 -11.57 1.57 -1.71
CA GLY A 7 -10.51 2.15 -2.52
C GLY A 7 -10.34 3.65 -2.34
N GLU A 8 -11.43 4.40 -2.30
CA GLU A 8 -11.39 5.85 -2.01
C GLU A 8 -10.82 6.13 -0.62
N HIS A 9 -11.14 5.29 0.36
CA HIS A 9 -10.56 5.37 1.70
C HIS A 9 -9.06 5.09 1.69
N ALA A 10 -8.63 4.01 1.02
CA ALA A 10 -7.22 3.66 0.89
C ALA A 10 -6.41 4.78 0.20
N ALA A 11 -6.91 5.31 -0.92
CA ALA A 11 -6.28 6.43 -1.63
C ALA A 11 -6.11 7.67 -0.73
N ARG A 12 -7.14 8.01 0.07
CA ARG A 12 -7.06 9.13 1.03
C ARG A 12 -6.06 8.88 2.16
N VAL A 13 -5.97 7.65 2.66
CA VAL A 13 -4.97 7.26 3.68
C VAL A 13 -3.58 7.42 3.10
N MET A 14 -3.32 6.89 1.91
CA MET A 14 -2.02 7.01 1.23
C MET A 14 -1.64 8.46 0.98
N GLN A 15 -2.56 9.28 0.46
CA GLN A 15 -2.31 10.70 0.23
C GLN A 15 -1.91 11.43 1.52
N ARG A 16 -2.68 11.24 2.60
CA ARG A 16 -2.41 11.87 3.90
C ARG A 16 -1.09 11.40 4.51
N GLU A 17 -0.78 10.12 4.39
CA GLU A 17 0.47 9.57 4.91
C GLU A 17 1.69 10.03 4.11
N ALA A 18 1.55 10.18 2.78
CA ALA A 18 2.59 10.75 1.95
C ALA A 18 2.85 12.22 2.31
N GLU A 19 1.80 13.04 2.42
CA GLU A 19 1.89 14.44 2.84
C GLU A 19 2.53 14.59 4.22
N ARG A 20 2.07 13.80 5.20
CA ARG A 20 2.61 13.80 6.57
C ARG A 20 4.11 13.51 6.62
N ARG A 21 4.61 12.70 5.68
CA ARG A 21 6.00 12.24 5.62
C ARG A 21 6.85 13.01 4.61
N GLY A 22 6.28 13.98 3.89
CA GLY A 22 6.98 14.71 2.82
C GLY A 22 7.34 13.83 1.61
N ILE A 23 6.59 12.76 1.38
CA ILE A 23 6.79 11.84 0.25
C ILE A 23 5.99 12.38 -0.94
N ALA A 24 6.66 12.57 -2.07
CA ALA A 24 6.01 12.96 -3.31
C ALA A 24 5.38 11.74 -3.99
N LEU A 25 4.05 11.78 -4.19
CA LEU A 25 3.35 10.84 -5.04
C LEU A 25 3.39 11.32 -6.49
N GLU A 26 3.63 10.41 -7.41
CA GLU A 26 3.56 10.68 -8.85
C GLU A 26 2.12 10.44 -9.34
N PRO A 27 1.66 11.19 -10.35
CA PRO A 27 0.36 10.95 -10.94
C PRO A 27 0.26 9.54 -11.50
N GLU A 28 -0.86 8.88 -11.22
CA GLU A 28 -1.17 7.57 -11.79
C GLU A 28 -1.47 7.73 -13.29
N THR A 29 -0.67 7.09 -14.13
CA THR A 29 -0.96 6.94 -15.56
C THR A 29 -1.15 5.45 -15.85
N ASP A 30 -2.27 5.09 -16.48
CA ASP A 30 -2.61 3.68 -16.74
C ASP A 30 -1.52 2.95 -17.54
N ALA A 31 -0.79 3.66 -18.41
CA ALA A 31 0.31 3.11 -19.19
C ALA A 31 1.52 2.66 -18.36
N ALA A 32 1.62 3.07 -17.10
CA ALA A 32 2.73 2.72 -16.21
C ALA A 32 2.43 1.58 -15.24
N ARG A 33 1.19 1.05 -15.22
CA ARG A 33 0.80 0.02 -14.26
C ARG A 33 1.52 -1.31 -14.53
N PRO A 34 2.13 -1.96 -13.53
CA PRO A 34 2.76 -3.26 -13.72
C PRO A 34 1.70 -4.32 -14.02
N GLY A 35 1.91 -5.11 -15.08
CA GLY A 35 0.94 -6.12 -15.52
C GLY A 35 0.81 -7.33 -14.57
N ASP A 36 1.78 -7.50 -13.67
CA ASP A 36 1.79 -8.50 -12.61
C ASP A 36 1.07 -8.04 -11.33
N MET A 37 0.60 -6.78 -11.28
CA MET A 37 -0.12 -6.27 -10.12
C MET A 37 -1.54 -6.87 -10.03
N PRO A 38 -1.88 -7.57 -8.94
CA PRO A 38 -3.23 -8.05 -8.68
C PRO A 38 -4.26 -6.90 -8.69
N ALA A 39 -5.42 -7.12 -9.32
CA ALA A 39 -6.48 -6.11 -9.39
C ALA A 39 -6.95 -5.64 -8.01
N GLU A 40 -6.94 -6.53 -7.03
CA GLU A 40 -7.27 -6.23 -5.65
C GLU A 40 -6.21 -5.41 -4.92
N LEU A 41 -5.00 -5.20 -5.44
CA LEU A 41 -4.02 -4.28 -4.84
C LEU A 41 -4.11 -2.86 -5.41
N LEU A 42 -4.78 -2.70 -6.56
CA LEU A 42 -4.82 -1.43 -7.28
C LEU A 42 -5.30 -0.26 -6.41
N PRO A 43 -6.41 -0.36 -5.66
CA PRO A 43 -6.85 0.72 -4.77
C PRO A 43 -5.94 0.99 -3.57
N TRP A 44 -4.99 0.10 -3.27
CA TRP A 44 -4.03 0.19 -2.16
C TRP A 44 -2.61 0.49 -2.63
N SER A 45 -2.47 0.91 -3.89
CA SER A 45 -1.19 1.22 -4.53
C SER A 45 -1.13 2.67 -4.97
N CYS A 46 0.08 3.23 -5.00
CA CYS A 46 0.35 4.55 -5.55
C CYS A 46 1.77 4.57 -6.12
N ARG A 47 2.07 5.52 -7.02
CA ARG A 47 3.45 5.75 -7.45
C ARG A 47 4.14 6.73 -6.51
N VAL A 48 5.31 6.35 -6.02
CA VAL A 48 6.16 7.19 -5.17
C VAL A 48 7.38 7.62 -5.97
N ALA A 49 7.68 8.92 -5.96
CA ALA A 49 8.83 9.48 -6.67
C ALA A 49 10.13 8.80 -6.23
N GLY A 50 10.90 8.30 -7.19
CA GLY A 50 12.16 7.59 -6.94
C GLY A 50 12.04 6.15 -6.41
N LYS A 51 10.83 5.67 -6.09
CA LYS A 51 10.58 4.26 -5.70
C LYS A 51 9.73 3.49 -6.72
N GLY A 52 8.94 4.19 -7.56
CA GLY A 52 8.02 3.57 -8.50
C GLY A 52 6.70 3.16 -7.83
N TRP A 53 6.11 2.04 -8.28
CA TRP A 53 4.86 1.54 -7.69
C TRP A 53 5.10 0.99 -6.29
N CYS A 54 4.34 1.53 -5.34
CA CYS A 54 4.36 1.12 -3.95
C CYS A 54 2.95 0.78 -3.47
N VAL A 55 2.89 -0.03 -2.41
CA VAL A 55 1.69 -0.32 -1.64
C VAL A 55 1.92 0.21 -0.23
N PHE A 56 0.92 0.88 0.34
CA PHE A 56 0.99 1.30 1.73
C PHE A 56 0.72 0.11 2.64
N ALA A 57 1.78 -0.39 3.28
CA ALA A 57 1.78 -1.70 3.91
C ALA A 57 2.47 -1.73 5.26
N ALA A 58 2.00 -2.63 6.12
CA ALA A 58 2.68 -3.06 7.33
C ALA A 58 3.55 -4.29 7.05
N LEU A 59 4.79 -4.27 7.50
CA LEU A 59 5.63 -5.46 7.59
C LEU A 59 5.36 -6.13 8.94
N ASP A 60 4.69 -7.28 8.91
CA ASP A 60 4.42 -8.03 10.13
C ASP A 60 5.41 -9.20 10.26
N PRO A 61 6.41 -9.10 11.15
CA PRO A 61 7.04 -10.29 11.69
C PRO A 61 5.97 -11.11 12.45
N VAL A 62 6.09 -12.44 12.40
CA VAL A 62 5.05 -13.37 12.87
C VAL A 62 4.57 -13.04 14.28
N GLY A 63 3.28 -12.71 14.42
CA GLY A 63 2.60 -12.58 15.71
C GLY A 63 2.45 -11.16 16.28
N GLU A 64 2.94 -10.13 15.58
CA GLU A 64 2.88 -8.75 16.07
C GLU A 64 1.75 -7.94 15.40
N ILE A 65 1.16 -7.01 16.17
CA ILE A 65 0.20 -6.01 15.66
C ILE A 65 0.98 -4.76 15.29
N THR A 66 1.06 -4.46 14.01
CA THR A 66 1.65 -3.20 13.54
C THR A 66 0.71 -2.02 13.73
N THR A 67 1.27 -0.96 14.30
CA THR A 67 0.64 0.34 14.43
C THR A 67 0.59 1.08 13.09
N PRO A 68 -0.30 2.08 12.92
CA PRO A 68 -0.32 2.92 11.73
C PRO A 68 1.01 3.61 11.42
N ALA A 69 1.83 3.91 12.44
CA ALA A 69 3.12 4.57 12.29
C ALA A 69 4.19 3.65 11.68
N GLU A 70 4.06 2.33 11.86
CA GLU A 70 4.99 1.32 11.35
C GLU A 70 4.72 0.93 9.89
N ARG A 71 3.58 1.37 9.33
CA ARG A 71 3.27 1.19 7.92
C ARG A 71 4.16 2.08 7.07
N ASP A 72 4.56 1.59 5.90
CA ASP A 72 5.33 2.37 4.93
C ASP A 72 4.91 2.07 3.48
N PHE A 73 5.36 2.92 2.57
CA PHE A 73 5.24 2.69 1.13
C PHE A 73 6.29 1.67 0.68
N LEU A 74 5.87 0.41 0.62
CA LEU A 74 6.71 -0.70 0.19
C LEU A 74 6.67 -0.86 -1.33
N PRO A 75 7.81 -1.02 -2.02
CA PRO A 75 7.84 -1.31 -3.45
C PRO A 75 6.99 -2.55 -3.79
N LEU A 76 6.20 -2.46 -4.86
CA LEU A 76 5.33 -3.55 -5.30
C LEU A 76 6.08 -4.89 -5.46
N PRO A 77 7.29 -4.95 -6.08
CA PRO A 77 8.03 -6.21 -6.18
C PRO A 77 8.32 -6.87 -4.83
N GLN A 78 8.57 -6.07 -3.78
CA GLN A 78 8.79 -6.59 -2.43
C GLN A 78 7.50 -7.17 -1.84
N VAL A 79 6.36 -6.53 -2.08
CA VAL A 79 5.04 -7.03 -1.63
C VAL A 79 4.69 -8.33 -2.31
N LEU A 80 4.86 -8.40 -3.64
CA LEU A 80 4.54 -9.58 -4.44
C LEU A 80 5.47 -10.78 -4.18
N ALA A 81 6.70 -10.53 -3.71
CA ALA A 81 7.62 -11.58 -3.29
C ALA A 81 7.22 -12.30 -1.98
N ASN A 82 6.28 -11.73 -1.22
CA ASN A 82 5.86 -12.22 0.09
C ASN A 82 4.38 -12.60 0.10
N SER A 83 3.93 -13.23 1.18
CA SER A 83 2.50 -13.41 1.43
C SER A 83 1.92 -12.08 1.91
N TRP A 84 0.76 -11.68 1.39
CA TRP A 84 0.12 -10.42 1.76
C TRP A 84 -1.40 -10.57 1.89
N GLN A 85 -2.02 -9.64 2.61
CA GLN A 85 -3.46 -9.60 2.84
C GLN A 85 -3.94 -8.15 2.96
N ILE A 86 -5.06 -7.81 2.32
CA ILE A 86 -5.70 -6.51 2.50
C ILE A 86 -6.33 -6.42 3.89
N LEU A 87 -6.01 -5.35 4.62
CA LEU A 87 -6.66 -5.05 5.90
C LEU A 87 -7.82 -4.08 5.65
N GLY A 88 -9.04 -4.63 5.60
CA GLY A 88 -10.26 -3.84 5.44
C GLY A 88 -10.38 -2.76 6.51
N GLY A 89 -10.75 -1.53 6.10
CA GLY A 89 -10.96 -0.40 7.01
C GLY A 89 -9.71 0.37 7.44
N THR A 90 -8.50 -0.20 7.30
CA THR A 90 -7.25 0.51 7.65
C THR A 90 -6.66 1.33 6.50
N GLY A 91 -7.07 1.03 5.26
CA GLY A 91 -6.47 1.61 4.06
C GLY A 91 -5.04 1.12 3.80
N SER A 92 -4.69 -0.08 4.26
CA SER A 92 -3.34 -0.63 4.12
C SER A 92 -3.33 -2.14 3.85
N VAL A 93 -2.18 -2.65 3.42
CA VAL A 93 -1.92 -4.07 3.20
C VAL A 93 -1.02 -4.61 4.30
N ARG A 94 -1.23 -5.85 4.72
CA ARG A 94 -0.31 -6.59 5.58
C ARG A 94 0.61 -7.43 4.71
N VAL A 95 1.90 -7.43 5.00
CA VAL A 95 2.91 -8.26 4.33
C VAL A 95 3.61 -9.13 5.37
N SER A 96 3.49 -10.45 5.23
CA SER A 96 4.11 -11.43 6.10
C SER A 96 5.48 -11.82 5.57
N THR A 97 6.52 -11.58 6.35
CA THR A 97 7.93 -11.85 5.99
C THR A 97 8.44 -13.18 6.55
N ALA A 98 7.55 -14.06 7.02
CA ALA A 98 7.92 -15.38 7.51
C ALA A 98 8.63 -16.18 6.41
N PRO A 99 9.78 -16.83 6.70
CA PRO A 99 10.41 -17.75 5.75
C PRO A 99 9.42 -18.88 5.42
N ARG A 100 9.28 -19.18 4.13
CA ARG A 100 8.47 -20.29 3.64
C ARG A 100 9.06 -21.64 4.04
#